data_AF-A0A5E4XIU0-F1
#
_entry.id   AF-A0A5E4XIU0-F1
#
_cell.length_a   1.000
_cell.length_b   1.000
_cell.length_c   1.000
_cell.angle_alpha   90.00
_cell.angle_beta   90.00
_cell.angle_gamma   90.00
#
_symmetry.space_group_name_H-M   'P 1'
#
loop_
_entity.id
_entity.type
_entity.pdbx_description
1 polymer ?
#
loop_
_entity_poly.entity_id
_entity_poly.type
_entity_poly.pdbx_seq_one_letter_code
_entity_poly.pdbx_strand_id
1 'polypeptide(L)'
;MDTIAASYLTDDRDLPAEEQRRLVIFFGGNGDLYVQVAPKNGPTVDGVRVCTSGGASTQCPGLGPALADAYRAMLAAQEGVKVERRQPSDELEAELRAWRARFPDLVFDGLSEIVDV
;
A
#
# COMPACT_ATOMS: atom_id res chain seq x y z
N MET A 1 -8.70 -6.91 -19.76
CA MET A 1 -8.56 -7.69 -18.51
C MET A 1 -9.05 -6.80 -17.42
N ASP A 2 -10.13 -7.16 -16.73
CA ASP A 2 -10.60 -6.40 -15.59
C ASP A 2 -9.56 -6.54 -14.48
N THR A 3 -9.00 -5.41 -14.06
CA THR A 3 -8.05 -5.38 -12.96
C THR A 3 -8.80 -5.73 -11.67
N ILE A 4 -8.43 -6.85 -11.02
CA ILE A 4 -9.02 -7.23 -9.73
C ILE A 4 -8.57 -6.20 -8.69
N ALA A 5 -9.54 -5.46 -8.15
CA ALA A 5 -9.31 -4.44 -7.14
C ALA A 5 -9.85 -4.90 -5.79
N ALA A 6 -9.01 -4.82 -4.76
CA ALA A 6 -9.44 -5.01 -3.39
C ALA A 6 -10.07 -3.70 -2.89
N SER A 7 -11.23 -3.79 -2.23
CA SER A 7 -11.99 -2.62 -1.78
C SER A 7 -12.52 -2.82 -0.37
N TYR A 8 -12.32 -1.83 0.49
CA TYR A 8 -12.76 -1.82 1.88
C TYR A 8 -13.50 -0.50 2.17
N LEU A 9 -14.77 -0.58 2.57
CA LEU A 9 -15.52 0.58 3.06
C LEU A 9 -14.97 0.97 4.43
N THR A 10 -14.49 2.21 4.56
CA THR A 10 -13.87 2.70 5.80
C THR A 10 -14.91 2.85 6.91
N ASP A 11 -14.45 3.08 8.14
CA ASP A 11 -15.33 3.20 9.31
C ASP A 11 -16.12 4.52 9.36
N ASP A 12 -16.14 5.28 8.26
CA ASP A 12 -16.91 6.52 8.09
C ASP A 12 -18.43 6.25 7.95
N ARG A 13 -18.92 5.11 8.44
CA ARG A 13 -20.30 4.64 8.28
C ARG A 13 -21.32 5.53 8.98
N ASP A 14 -20.85 6.30 9.95
CA ASP A 14 -21.64 7.31 10.69
C ASP A 14 -21.83 8.61 9.88
N LEU A 15 -21.07 8.80 8.80
CA LEU A 15 -21.24 9.93 7.89
C LEU A 15 -22.36 9.66 6.88
N PRO A 16 -22.95 10.73 6.28
CA PRO A 16 -23.83 10.61 5.13
C PRO A 16 -23.21 9.78 4.00
N ALA A 17 -24.04 9.07 3.23
CA ALA A 17 -23.59 8.08 2.25
C ALA A 17 -22.68 8.68 1.14
N GLU A 18 -22.85 9.96 0.85
CA GLU A 18 -22.08 10.78 -0.07
C GLU A 18 -20.67 11.12 0.44
N GLU A 19 -20.48 11.11 1.76
CA GLU A 19 -19.20 11.37 2.42
C GLU A 19 -18.43 10.08 2.71
N GLN A 20 -19.12 8.94 2.74
CA GLN A 20 -18.52 7.63 2.97
C GLN A 20 -17.46 7.30 1.92
N ARG A 21 -16.27 6.88 2.41
CA ARG A 21 -15.12 6.54 1.58
C ARG A 21 -14.81 5.06 1.61
N ARG A 22 -14.10 4.60 0.59
CA ARG A 22 -13.54 3.26 0.52
C ARG A 22 -12.07 3.34 0.14
N LEU A 23 -11.27 2.50 0.77
CA LEU A 23 -9.90 2.23 0.37
C LEU A 23 -9.91 1.23 -0.77
N VAL A 24 -9.15 1.51 -1.83
CA VAL A 24 -8.99 0.64 -2.99
C VAL A 24 -7.51 0.38 -3.22
N ILE A 25 -7.14 -0.89 -3.35
CA ILE A 25 -5.79 -1.30 -3.73
C ILE A 25 -5.87 -2.25 -4.93
N PHE A 26 -5.05 -2.03 -5.95
CA PHE A 26 -4.96 -2.92 -7.09
C PHE A 26 -3.57 -2.89 -7.75
N PHE A 27 -3.30 -3.90 -8.58
CA PHE A 27 -2.11 -3.97 -9.42
C PHE A 27 -2.43 -3.46 -10.83
N GLY A 28 -1.73 -2.42 -11.29
CA GLY A 28 -1.85 -1.95 -12.66
C GLY A 28 -1.27 -2.95 -13.66
N GLY A 29 -1.56 -2.76 -14.96
CA GLY A 29 -1.02 -3.60 -16.03
C GLY A 29 0.51 -3.55 -16.15
N ASN A 30 1.15 -2.57 -15.52
CA ASN A 30 2.60 -2.43 -15.39
C ASN A 30 3.20 -3.17 -14.18
N GLY A 31 2.39 -3.85 -13.36
CA GLY A 31 2.85 -4.55 -12.15
C GLY A 31 3.06 -3.64 -10.93
N ASP A 32 2.72 -2.36 -11.03
CA ASP A 32 2.79 -1.42 -9.92
C ASP A 32 1.53 -1.48 -9.06
N LEU A 33 1.69 -1.08 -7.79
CA LEU A 33 0.58 -0.97 -6.86
C LEU A 33 -0.06 0.42 -6.96
N TYR A 34 -1.38 0.46 -6.94
CA TYR A 34 -2.15 1.69 -6.88
C TYR A 34 -2.99 1.67 -5.62
N VAL A 35 -2.88 2.72 -4.81
CA VAL A 35 -3.64 2.89 -3.56
C VAL A 35 -4.49 4.14 -3.70
N GLN A 36 -5.80 4.00 -3.54
CA GLN A 36 -6.76 5.06 -3.87
C GLN A 36 -7.84 5.18 -2.81
N VAL A 37 -8.33 6.41 -2.63
CA VAL A 37 -9.53 6.69 -1.83
C VAL A 37 -10.65 7.03 -2.80
N ALA A 38 -11.76 6.30 -2.72
CA ALA A 38 -12.91 6.52 -3.57
C ALA A 38 -14.17 6.76 -2.74
N PRO A 39 -15.21 7.42 -3.28
CA PRO A 39 -16.54 7.37 -2.67
C PRO A 39 -17.05 5.94 -2.62
N LYS A 40 -17.92 5.64 -1.64
CA LYS A 40 -18.54 4.31 -1.44
C LYS A 40 -19.07 3.68 -2.74
N ASN A 41 -19.83 4.44 -3.52
CA ASN A 41 -20.44 3.99 -4.78
C ASN A 41 -19.88 4.75 -6.01
N GLY A 42 -18.69 5.34 -5.88
CA GLY A 42 -18.12 6.24 -6.87
C GLY A 42 -16.90 5.69 -7.61
N PRO A 43 -16.49 6.41 -8.67
CA PRO A 43 -15.26 6.11 -9.39
C PRO A 43 -14.04 6.37 -8.50
N THR A 44 -12.96 5.66 -8.79
CA THR A 44 -11.65 5.93 -8.23
C THR A 44 -10.97 7.05 -9.01
N VAL A 45 -10.95 8.24 -8.41
CA VAL A 45 -10.44 9.45 -9.07
C VAL A 45 -9.08 9.89 -8.55
N ASP A 46 -8.80 9.66 -7.27
CA ASP A 46 -7.58 10.12 -6.61
C ASP A 46 -6.78 8.94 -6.03
N GLY A 47 -5.49 8.89 -6.36
CA GLY A 47 -4.67 7.73 -6.04
C GLY A 47 -3.17 7.94 -6.17
N VAL A 48 -2.42 7.16 -5.40
CA VAL A 48 -0.96 7.13 -5.44
C VAL A 48 -0.51 5.87 -6.17
N ARG A 49 0.38 6.04 -7.15
CA ARG A 49 1.12 4.93 -7.77
C ARG A 49 2.36 4.65 -6.93
N VAL A 50 2.50 3.41 -6.49
CA VAL A 50 3.67 2.88 -5.80
C VAL A 50 4.41 1.97 -6.77
N CYS A 51 5.51 2.48 -7.32
CA CYS A 51 6.36 1.72 -8.22
C CYS A 51 6.98 0.53 -7.47
N THR A 52 6.78 -0.69 -7.98
CA THR A 52 7.36 -1.90 -7.38
C THR A 52 8.85 -2.06 -7.70
N SER A 53 9.35 -1.28 -8.66
CA SER A 53 10.77 -1.13 -8.95
C SER A 53 11.18 0.36 -8.87
N GLY A 54 12.26 0.67 -8.14
CA GLY A 54 12.81 2.03 -8.02
C GLY A 54 12.42 2.76 -6.74
N GLY A 55 11.83 3.96 -6.85
CA GLY A 55 11.75 4.95 -5.76
C GLY A 55 11.16 4.44 -4.44
N ALA A 56 10.12 3.60 -4.47
CA ALA A 56 9.55 3.06 -3.23
C ALA A 56 10.48 2.05 -2.55
N SER A 57 11.15 1.16 -3.30
CA SER A 57 12.06 0.17 -2.72
C SER A 57 13.34 0.80 -2.17
N THR A 58 13.75 1.97 -2.67
CA THR A 58 14.92 2.69 -2.17
C THR A 58 14.62 3.72 -1.08
N GLN A 59 13.54 4.49 -1.20
CA GLN A 59 13.22 5.56 -0.26
C GLN A 59 12.33 5.11 0.91
N CYS A 60 11.48 4.09 0.71
CA CYS A 60 10.62 3.53 1.74
C CYS A 60 10.58 1.99 1.64
N PRO A 61 11.72 1.31 1.94
CA PRO A 61 11.79 -0.14 1.84
C PRO A 61 10.70 -0.81 2.68
N GLY A 62 10.06 -1.83 2.12
CA GLY A 62 8.94 -2.54 2.76
C GLY A 62 7.55 -1.98 2.52
N LEU A 63 7.41 -0.77 1.97
CA LEU A 63 6.09 -0.21 1.64
C LEU A 63 5.35 -1.08 0.62
N GLY A 64 6.01 -1.48 -0.47
CA GLY A 64 5.43 -2.35 -1.50
C GLY A 64 4.93 -3.69 -0.94
N PRO A 65 5.78 -4.47 -0.24
CA PRO A 65 5.37 -5.71 0.43
C PRO A 65 4.19 -5.53 1.40
N ALA A 66 4.20 -4.48 2.23
CA ALA A 66 3.13 -4.21 3.19
C ALA A 66 1.79 -3.89 2.50
N LEU A 67 1.82 -3.10 1.42
CA LEU A 67 0.63 -2.81 0.63
C LEU A 67 0.11 -4.05 -0.12
N ALA A 68 1.01 -4.93 -0.58
CA ALA A 68 0.63 -6.21 -1.16
C ALA A 68 -0.03 -7.14 -0.12
N ASP A 69 0.42 -7.13 1.12
CA ASP A 69 -0.24 -7.84 2.23
C ASP A 69 -1.61 -7.24 2.56
N ALA A 70 -1.73 -5.91 2.59
CA ALA A 70 -3.02 -5.23 2.78
C ALA A 70 -4.02 -5.60 1.67
N TYR A 71 -3.58 -5.57 0.41
CA TYR A 71 -4.37 -6.02 -0.74
C TYR A 71 -4.89 -7.46 -0.56
N ARG A 72 -4.01 -8.40 -0.19
CA ARG A 72 -4.38 -9.80 0.04
C ARG A 72 -5.38 -9.94 1.19
N ALA A 73 -5.16 -9.23 2.28
CA ALA A 73 -6.07 -9.25 3.43
C ALA A 73 -7.46 -8.73 3.07
N MET A 74 -7.54 -7.66 2.27
CA MET A 74 -8.79 -7.09 1.78
C MET A 74 -9.54 -8.07 0.86
N LEU A 75 -8.86 -8.70 -0.11
CA LEU A 75 -9.50 -9.72 -0.96
C LEU A 75 -10.02 -10.91 -0.17
N ALA A 76 -9.20 -11.46 0.71
CA ALA A 76 -9.61 -12.60 1.53
C ALA A 76 -10.81 -12.25 2.42
N ALA A 77 -10.86 -11.04 2.98
CA ALA A 77 -12.01 -10.58 3.74
C ALA A 77 -13.29 -10.49 2.89
N GLN A 78 -13.18 -10.07 1.61
CA GLN A 78 -14.30 -10.10 0.66
C GLN A 78 -14.78 -11.53 0.35
N GLU A 79 -13.88 -12.50 0.40
CA GLU A 79 -14.17 -13.93 0.25
C GLU A 79 -14.60 -14.61 1.57
N GLY A 80 -14.66 -13.87 2.69
CA GLY A 80 -15.00 -14.40 4.01
C GLY A 80 -13.89 -15.23 4.68
N VAL A 81 -12.66 -15.11 4.18
CA VAL A 81 -11.47 -15.83 4.67
C VAL A 81 -10.63 -14.91 5.56
N LYS A 82 -10.22 -15.42 6.73
CA LYS A 82 -9.27 -14.72 7.59
C LYS A 82 -7.84 -15.07 7.18
N VAL A 83 -7.04 -14.07 6.83
CA VAL A 83 -5.61 -14.25 6.49
C VAL A 83 -4.79 -14.24 7.78
N GLU A 84 -3.93 -15.25 7.94
CA GLU A 84 -2.91 -15.23 8.98
C GLU A 84 -1.83 -14.20 8.63
N ARG A 85 -1.35 -13.46 9.65
CA ARG A 85 -0.31 -12.46 9.45
C ARG A 85 0.93 -13.14 8.88
N ARG A 86 1.34 -12.73 7.68
CA ARG A 86 2.58 -13.20 7.06
C ARG A 86 3.77 -12.66 7.85
N GLN A 87 4.74 -13.51 8.16
CA GLN A 87 6.01 -13.04 8.72
C GLN A 87 6.78 -12.23 7.66
N PRO A 88 7.60 -11.24 8.06
CA PRO A 88 8.49 -10.55 7.13
C PRO A 88 9.35 -11.55 6.37
N SER A 89 9.57 -11.33 5.06
CA SER A 89 10.52 -12.14 4.30
C SER A 89 11.96 -11.74 4.64
N ASP A 90 12.90 -12.67 4.51
CA ASP A 90 14.34 -12.41 4.68
C ASP A 90 14.83 -11.30 3.74
N GLU A 91 14.22 -11.18 2.56
CA GLU A 91 14.47 -10.14 1.56
C GLU A 91 14.10 -8.74 2.09
N LEU A 92 12.91 -8.60 2.69
CA LEU A 92 12.49 -7.35 3.32
C LEU A 92 13.41 -6.97 4.47
N GLU A 93 13.80 -7.94 5.31
CA GLU A 93 14.76 -7.65 6.38
C GLU A 93 16.12 -7.22 5.84
N ALA A 94 16.58 -7.82 4.72
CA ALA A 94 17.82 -7.43 4.07
C ALA A 94 17.74 -6.00 3.52
N GLU A 95 16.63 -5.63 2.86
CA GLU A 95 16.40 -4.26 2.39
C GLU A 95 16.40 -3.24 3.53
N LEU A 96 15.69 -3.54 4.63
CA LEU A 96 15.65 -2.68 5.81
C LEU A 96 17.02 -2.54 6.47
N ARG A 97 17.80 -3.62 6.56
CA ARG A 97 19.18 -3.57 7.08
C ARG A 97 20.07 -2.72 6.18
N ALA A 98 20.00 -2.90 4.87
CA ALA A 98 20.79 -2.12 3.91
C ALA A 98 20.45 -0.63 3.98
N TRP A 99 19.17 -0.28 4.10
CA TRP A 99 18.73 1.10 4.25
C TRP A 99 19.26 1.73 5.55
N ARG A 100 19.11 1.04 6.68
CA ARG A 100 19.61 1.52 7.99
C ARG A 100 21.13 1.70 7.99
N ALA A 101 21.86 0.83 7.30
CA ALA A 101 23.30 0.95 7.15
C ALA A 101 23.71 2.15 6.29
N ARG A 102 22.93 2.46 5.23
CA ARG A 102 23.18 3.61 4.34
C ARG A 102 22.82 4.94 5.00
N PHE A 103 21.83 4.97 5.88
CA PHE A 103 21.30 6.19 6.49
C PHE A 103 21.23 6.09 8.04
N PRO A 104 22.39 6.01 8.73
CA PRO A 104 22.43 5.73 10.17
C PRO A 104 21.88 6.87 11.05
N ASP A 105 21.95 8.11 10.58
CA ASP A 105 21.53 9.30 11.32
C ASP A 105 20.12 9.79 10.95
N LEU A 106 19.44 9.11 10.01
CA LEU A 106 18.08 9.47 9.60
C LEU A 106 17.04 8.68 10.41
N VAL A 107 16.08 9.41 10.96
CA VAL A 107 14.83 8.86 11.46
C VAL A 107 13.78 9.04 10.37
N PHE A 108 13.21 7.94 9.87
CA PHE A 108 12.16 8.00 8.87
C PHE A 108 10.90 8.63 9.48
N ASP A 109 10.55 9.84 9.05
CA ASP A 109 9.35 10.59 9.48
C ASP A 109 8.21 10.56 8.45
N GLY A 110 8.44 9.93 7.29
CA GLY A 110 7.47 9.80 6.21
C GLY A 110 7.31 11.03 5.32
N LEU A 111 8.10 12.09 5.52
CA LEU A 111 8.01 13.35 4.77
C LEU A 111 9.35 13.83 4.19
N SER A 112 10.46 13.41 4.79
CA SER A 112 11.79 13.85 4.39
C SER A 112 12.24 13.18 3.08
N GLU A 113 12.45 13.97 2.02
CA GLU A 113 13.10 13.50 0.80
C GLU A 113 14.56 13.12 1.10
N ILE A 114 14.95 11.89 0.79
CA ILE A 114 16.36 11.49 0.81
C ILE A 114 17.03 12.16 -0.40
N VAL A 115 17.73 13.26 -0.18
CA VAL A 115 18.60 13.90 -1.17
C VAL A 115 20.00 13.29 -1.09
N ASP A 116 20.53 12.83 -2.24
CA ASP A 116 21.92 12.37 -2.36
C ASP A 116 22.87 13.53 -1.97
N VAL A 117 23.85 13.24 -1.11
CA VAL A 117 24.96 14.15 -0.76
C VAL A 117 26.13 13.93 -1.71
#